data_AF-A3IT43-F1
#
_entry.id   AF-A3IT43-F1
#
_cell.length_a   1.000
_cell.length_b   1.000
_cell.length_c   1.000
_cell.angle_alpha   90.00
_cell.angle_beta   90.00
_cell.angle_gamma   90.00
#
_symmetry.space_group_name_H-M   'P 1'
#
loop_
_entity.id
_entity.type
_entity.pdbx_description
1 polymer ?
#
loop_
_entity_poly.entity_id
_entity_poly.type
_entity_poly.pdbx_seq_one_letter_code
_entity_poly.pdbx_strand_id
1 'polypeptide(L)' 'MVTQINSQTLYDKDFNLWIEETVKQLKSGDFNEIDINNLIEEIADKAEK' A
#
# COMPACT_ATOMS: atom_id res chain seq x y z
N MET A 1 17.81 22.62 11.19
CA MET A 1 18.37 21.44 10.49
C MET A 1 17.17 20.63 10.03
N VAL A 2 16.78 20.73 8.76
CA VAL A 2 15.64 19.97 8.24
C VAL A 2 16.18 18.63 7.77
N THR A 3 15.92 17.58 8.54
CA THR A 3 16.24 16.22 8.14
C THR A 3 15.38 15.94 6.92
N GLN A 4 15.98 15.96 5.73
CA GLN A 4 15.33 15.50 4.51
C GLN A 4 15.21 13.98 4.64
N ILE A 5 14.20 13.56 5.40
CA ILE A 5 13.74 12.18 5.44
C ILE A 5 13.46 11.85 3.97
N ASN A 6 14.20 10.87 3.44
CA ASN A 6 14.07 10.43 2.08
C ASN A 6 12.69 9.76 1.95
N SER A 7 11.67 10.60 1.74
CA SER A 7 10.26 10.28 1.95
C SER A 7 9.81 9.15 1.05
N GLN A 8 10.46 9.00 -0.12
CA GLN A 8 10.25 7.88 -1.03
C GLN A 8 10.64 6.54 -0.39
N THR A 9 11.83 6.39 0.18
CA THR A 9 12.22 5.12 0.80
C THR A 9 11.37 4.71 2.01
N LEU A 10 10.85 5.67 2.77
CA LEU A 10 9.90 5.39 3.84
C LEU A 10 8.53 5.06 3.27
N TYR A 11 8.03 5.86 2.32
CA TYR A 11 6.78 5.60 1.62
C TYR A 11 6.76 4.22 0.93
N ASP A 12 7.81 3.85 0.20
CA ASP A 12 7.96 2.53 -0.42
C ASP A 12 7.95 1.40 0.62
N LYS A 13 8.55 1.62 1.80
CA LYS A 13 8.58 0.62 2.86
C LYS A 13 7.22 0.47 3.54
N ASP A 14 6.60 1.59 3.90
CA ASP A 14 5.25 1.64 4.47
C ASP A 14 4.21 1.10 3.47
N PHE A 15 4.37 1.37 2.18
CA PHE A 15 3.54 0.84 1.09
C PHE A 15 3.68 -0.67 0.96
N ASN A 16 4.90 -1.20 0.95
CA ASN A 16 5.12 -2.64 0.89
C ASN A 16 4.48 -3.36 2.10
N LEU A 17 4.64 -2.79 3.31
CA LEU A 17 3.98 -3.29 4.51
C LEU A 17 2.45 -3.26 4.39
N TRP A 18 1.89 -2.16 3.87
CA TRP A 18 0.45 -2.03 3.63
C TRP A 18 -0.07 -3.06 2.62
N ILE A 19 0.65 -3.31 1.54
CA ILE A 19 0.31 -4.35 0.56
C ILE A 19 0.39 -5.74 1.18
N GLU A 20 1.42 -6.05 1.95
CA GLU A 20 1.55 -7.36 2.61
C GLU A 20 0.40 -7.65 3.58
N GLU A 21 0.02 -6.65 4.39
CA GLU A 21 -1.13 -6.74 5.31
C GLU A 21 -2.44 -6.88 4.53
N THR A 22 -2.63 -6.06 3.49
CA THR A 22 -3.82 -6.13 2.63
C THR A 22 -3.94 -7.50 1.97
N VAL A 23 -2.84 -8.06 1.44
CA VAL A 23 -2.81 -9.40 0.82
C VAL A 23 -3.12 -10.50 1.84
N LYS A 24 -2.64 -10.39 3.09
CA LYS A 24 -3.01 -11.34 4.16
C LYS A 24 -4.51 -11.28 4.44
N GLN A 25 -5.08 -10.09 4.59
CA GLN A 25 -6.50 -9.89 4.83
C GLN A 25 -7.34 -10.45 3.66
N LEU A 26 -6.94 -10.17 2.42
CA LEU A 26 -7.53 -10.75 1.19
C LEU A 26 -7.53 -12.28 1.22
N LYS A 27 -6.39 -12.90 1.58
CA LYS A 27 -6.26 -14.36 1.69
C LYS A 27 -7.11 -14.94 2.82
N SER A 28 -7.28 -14.19 3.91
CA SER A 28 -8.14 -14.57 5.02
C SER A 28 -9.63 -14.37 4.71
N GLY A 29 -9.96 -13.68 3.60
CA GLY A 29 -11.33 -13.30 3.24
C GLY A 29 -11.89 -12.13 4.03
N ASP A 30 -11.03 -11.41 4.76
CA ASP A 30 -11.43 -10.29 5.61
C ASP A 30 -11.31 -8.97 4.84
N PHE A 31 -12.33 -8.66 4.05
CA PHE A 31 -12.36 -7.45 3.22
C PHE A 31 -12.98 -6.24 3.93
N ASN A 32 -13.51 -6.42 5.15
CA ASN A 32 -14.20 -5.34 5.87
C ASN A 32 -13.24 -4.25 6.33
N GLU A 33 -12.00 -4.62 6.67
CA GLU A 33 -10.97 -3.68 7.11
C GLU A 33 -10.03 -3.26 5.98
N ILE A 34 -10.12 -3.88 4.81
CA ILE A 34 -9.34 -3.51 3.63
C ILE A 34 -10.02 -2.33 2.93
N ASP A 35 -9.27 -1.26 2.71
CA ASP A 35 -9.71 -0.21 1.82
C ASP A 35 -9.52 -0.63 0.34
N ILE A 36 -10.51 -1.36 -0.17
CA ILE A 36 -10.50 -1.92 -1.53
C ILE A 36 -10.43 -0.80 -2.59
N ASN A 37 -10.98 0.38 -2.31
CA ASN A 37 -10.89 1.52 -3.24
C ASN A 37 -9.44 1.96 -3.41
N ASN A 38 -8.73 2.21 -2.29
CA ASN A 38 -7.31 2.53 -2.33
C ASN A 38 -6.48 1.42 -3.00
N LEU A 39 -6.79 0.15 -2.72
CA LEU A 39 -6.09 -0.98 -3.35
C LEU A 39 -6.28 -1.01 -4.88
N ILE A 40 -7.51 -0.77 -5.35
CA ILE A 40 -7.83 -0.74 -6.79
C ILE A 40 -7.13 0.45 -7.46
N GLU A 41 -7.16 1.64 -6.86
CA GLU A 41 -6.48 2.82 -7.39
C GLU A 41 -4.97 2.59 -7.51
N GLU A 42 -4.33 2.01 -6.50
CA GLU A 42 -2.89 1.71 -6.51
C GLU A 42 -2.52 0.65 -7.56
N ILE A 43 -3.35 -0.39 -7.76
CA ILE A 43 -3.12 -1.40 -8.80
C ILE A 43 -3.36 -0.80 -10.19
N ALA A 44 -4.37 0.04 -10.35
CA ALA A 44 -4.68 0.70 -11.62
C ALA A 44 -3.55 1.66 -12.03
N ASP A 45 -3.04 2.48 -11.12
CA ASP A 45 -1.92 3.40 -11.38
C ASP A 45 -0.65 2.64 -11.83
N LYS A 46 -0.38 1.48 -11.22
CA LYS A 46 0.75 0.62 -11.61
C LYS A 46 0.52 -0.18 -12.88
N ALA A 47 -0.73 -0.51 -13.23
CA ALA A 47 -1.06 -1.28 -14.43
C ALA A 47 -1.15 -0.41 -15.70
N GLU A 48 -1.40 0.89 -15.57
CA GLU A 48 -1.43 1.83 -16.70
C GLU A 48 -0.04 2.31 -17.16
N LYS A 49 1.03 1.89 -16.47
CA LYS A 49 2.44 2.20 -16.78
C LYS A 49 3.18 1.02 -17.41
#